data_AF-A0A4Q5QFY3-F1
#
_entry.id   AF-A0A4Q5QFY3-F1
#
_cell.length_a   1.000
_cell.length_b   1.000
_cell.length_c   1.000
_cell.angle_alpha   90.00
_cell.angle_beta   90.00
_cell.angle_gamma   90.00
#
_symmetry.space_group_name_H-M   'P 1'
#
loop_
_entity.id
_entity.type
_entity.pdbx_description
1 polymer ?
#
loop_
_entity_poly.entity_id
_entity_poly.type
_entity_poly.pdbx_seq_one_letter_code
_entity_poly.pdbx_strand_id
1 'polypeptide(L)'
;MRTTVLTRILDQDEYAEVGLLYGRRSIETDRSLSYSIGISYNQTYFYNFNYGIQKNTFVGIPFEFNIKWFDSEKEPIRILGIFPVSKPFAFGASEGFKIQGNISKNSYVALGLVLGFGFHKHY
;
A
#
# COMPACT_ATOMS: atom_id res chain seq x y z
N MET A 1 0.94 -14.52 6.96
CA MET A 1 -0.45 -14.07 6.76
C MET A 1 -0.47 -12.55 6.92
N ARG A 2 -1.02 -11.78 5.96
CA ARG A 2 -1.10 -10.30 6.03
C ARG A 2 -2.56 -9.86 5.98
N THR A 3 -2.97 -9.09 6.98
CA THR A 3 -4.27 -8.42 7.02
C THR A 3 -4.03 -6.93 6.79
N THR A 4 -4.75 -6.32 5.86
CA THR A 4 -4.65 -4.88 5.58
C THR A 4 -6.05 -4.27 5.76
N VAL A 5 -6.12 -3.18 6.53
CA VAL A 5 -7.31 -2.32 6.63
C VAL A 5 -7.05 -1.12 5.74
N LEU A 6 -7.96 -0.86 4.79
CA LEU A 6 -7.88 0.27 3.89
C LEU A 6 -8.92 1.32 4.28
N THR A 7 -8.49 2.57 4.42
CA THR A 7 -9.35 3.73 4.63
C THR A 7 -8.96 4.81 3.63
N ARG A 8 -9.92 5.28 2.84
CA ARG A 8 -9.73 6.37 1.87
C ARG A 8 -10.79 7.45 2.09
N ILE A 9 -10.35 8.71 2.07
CA ILE A 9 -11.20 9.91 2.11
C ILE A 9 -10.78 10.79 0.93
N LEU A 10 -11.74 11.22 0.10
CA LEU A 10 -11.54 12.18 -1.00
C LEU A 10 -12.36 13.45 -0.73
N ASP A 11 -11.85 14.61 -1.14
CA ASP A 11 -12.26 15.93 -0.65
C ASP A 11 -13.21 16.70 -1.60
N GLN A 12 -13.46 16.21 -2.82
CA GLN A 12 -14.39 16.84 -3.79
C GLN A 12 -15.81 16.25 -3.76
N ASP A 13 -15.91 14.95 -3.46
CA ASP A 13 -17.10 14.23 -3.05
C ASP A 13 -16.63 13.36 -1.88
N GLU A 14 -17.29 13.44 -0.71
CA GLU A 14 -16.88 12.60 0.43
C GLU A 14 -17.10 11.13 0.05
N TYR A 15 -16.01 10.49 -0.37
CA TYR A 15 -15.95 9.06 -0.67
C TYR A 15 -15.20 8.39 0.48
N ALA A 16 -15.93 7.63 1.28
CA ALA A 16 -15.37 6.86 2.38
C ALA A 16 -15.42 5.37 2.03
N GLU A 17 -14.24 4.74 1.98
CA GLU A 17 -14.11 3.29 1.79
C GLU A 17 -13.48 2.67 3.03
N VAL A 18 -14.11 1.62 3.55
CA VAL A 18 -13.54 0.75 4.59
C VAL A 18 -13.50 -0.67 4.05
N GLY A 19 -12.29 -1.19 3.91
CA GLY A 19 -12.05 -2.53 3.38
C GLY A 19 -11.25 -3.41 4.33
N LEU A 20 -11.62 -4.70 4.38
CA LEU A 20 -10.83 -5.75 5.00
C LEU A 20 -10.25 -6.65 3.92
N LEU A 21 -8.92 -6.65 3.82
CA LEU A 21 -8.20 -7.43 2.82
C LEU A 21 -7.40 -8.55 3.48
N TYR A 22 -7.44 -9.71 2.83
CA TYR A 22 -6.66 -10.89 3.18
C TYR A 22 -5.67 -11.22 2.08
N GLY A 23 -4.42 -11.51 2.45
CA GLY A 23 -3.37 -11.74 1.47
C GLY A 23 -2.15 -12.50 1.95
N ARG A 24 -1.30 -12.80 0.96
CA ARG A 24 -0.03 -13.49 1.16
C ARG A 24 1.13 -12.58 0.72
N ARG A 25 2.24 -12.70 1.44
CA ARG A 25 3.53 -12.12 1.10
C ARG A 25 4.53 -13.25 0.93
N SER A 26 5.27 -13.22 -0.18
CA SER A 26 6.48 -14.01 -0.40
C SER A 26 7.68 -13.08 -0.37
N ILE A 27 8.76 -13.55 0.22
CA ILE A 27 10.02 -12.83 0.33
C ILE A 27 11.08 -13.78 -0.18
N GLU A 28 11.80 -13.33 -1.20
CA GLU A 28 13.02 -13.92 -1.68
C GLU A 28 14.15 -12.94 -1.37
N THR A 29 15.39 -13.42 -1.41
CA THR A 29 16.62 -12.77 -0.93
C THR A 29 16.64 -11.24 -1.04
N ASP A 30 16.29 -10.67 -2.20
CA ASP A 30 16.31 -9.23 -2.51
C ASP A 30 14.92 -8.65 -2.84
N ARG A 31 13.86 -9.45 -2.77
CA ARG A 31 12.55 -9.13 -3.36
C ARG A 31 11.39 -9.56 -2.49
N SER A 32 10.34 -8.74 -2.42
CA SER A 32 9.09 -9.12 -1.80
C SER A 32 7.91 -8.89 -2.73
N LEU A 33 7.14 -9.95 -2.92
CA LEU A 33 5.87 -9.93 -3.64
C LEU A 33 4.74 -10.08 -2.62
N SER A 34 3.70 -9.27 -2.74
CA SER A 34 2.50 -9.43 -1.93
C SER A 34 1.24 -9.12 -2.70
N TYR A 35 0.20 -9.88 -2.44
CA TYR A 35 -1.12 -9.68 -3.02
C TYR A 35 -2.19 -9.88 -1.95
N SER A 36 -3.27 -9.13 -2.04
CA SER A 36 -4.42 -9.26 -1.16
C SER A 36 -5.71 -8.90 -1.88
N ILE A 37 -6.79 -9.55 -1.49
CA ILE A 37 -8.15 -9.31 -1.97
C ILE A 37 -9.09 -9.32 -0.77
N GLY A 38 -10.25 -8.69 -0.87
CA GLY A 38 -11.17 -8.66 0.25
C GLY A 38 -12.56 -8.16 -0.07
N ILE A 39 -13.20 -7.62 0.97
CA ILE A 39 -14.51 -7.00 0.91
C ILE A 39 -14.41 -5.57 1.44
N SER A 40 -15.17 -4.66 0.85
CA SER A 40 -15.23 -3.25 1.25
C SER A 40 -16.66 -2.76 1.36
N TYR A 41 -16.86 -1.83 2.28
CA TYR A 41 -18.04 -0.98 2.35
C TYR A 41 -17.64 0.42 1.88
N ASN A 42 -18.34 0.92 0.89
CA ASN A 42 -18.09 2.21 0.27
C ASN A 42 -19.30 3.11 0.49
N GLN A 43 -19.04 4.35 0.89
CA GLN A 43 -20.03 5.39 1.11
C GLN A 43 -19.67 6.59 0.24
N THR A 44 -20.66 7.14 -0.45
CA THR A 44 -20.50 8.34 -1.26
C THR A 44 -21.58 9.33 -0.88
N TYR A 45 -21.16 10.56 -0.57
CA TYR A 45 -22.05 11.68 -0.32
C TYR A 45 -22.09 12.58 -1.55
N PHE A 46 -23.28 12.74 -2.13
CA PHE A 46 -23.51 13.66 -3.23
C PHE A 46 -24.22 14.90 -2.71
N TYR A 47 -23.69 16.09 -3.02
CA TYR A 47 -24.38 17.34 -2.74
C TYR A 47 -25.33 17.66 -3.89
N ASN A 48 -26.64 17.59 -3.66
CA ASN A 48 -27.63 17.99 -4.65
C ASN A 48 -28.30 19.30 -4.20
N PHE A 49 -28.12 20.35 -5.01
CA PHE A 49 -28.60 21.72 -4.73
C PHE A 49 -30.13 21.79 -4.49
N ASN A 50 -30.91 20.83 -5.00
CA ASN A 50 -32.37 20.80 -4.84
C ASN A 50 -32.88 19.84 -3.74
N TYR A 51 -32.08 18.88 -3.28
CA TYR A 51 -32.56 17.76 -2.43
C TYR A 51 -31.70 17.49 -1.18
N GLY A 52 -30.65 18.28 -0.94
CA GLY A 52 -29.74 18.07 0.19
C GLY A 52 -28.71 16.95 -0.07
N ILE A 53 -28.13 16.42 1.02
CA ILE A 53 -27.05 15.42 0.97
C ILE A 53 -27.65 14.02 0.72
N GLN A 54 -27.31 13.38 -0.39
CA GLN A 54 -27.68 11.98 -0.65
C GLN A 54 -26.54 11.03 -0.31
N LYS A 55 -26.84 10.01 0.50
CA LYS A 55 -25.90 8.96 0.89
C LYS A 55 -26.14 7.69 0.08
N ASN A 56 -25.15 7.28 -0.72
CA ASN A 56 -25.15 6.00 -1.40
C ASN A 56 -24.15 5.05 -0.73
N THR A 57 -24.58 3.82 -0.43
CA THR A 57 -23.72 2.78 0.15
C THR A 57 -23.67 1.58 -0.77
N PHE A 58 -22.49 1.03 -1.01
CA PHE A 58 -22.28 -0.14 -1.86
C PHE A 58 -21.12 -0.99 -1.38
N VAL A 59 -21.23 -2.29 -1.64
CA VAL A 59 -20.16 -3.26 -1.36
C VAL A 59 -19.24 -3.36 -2.57
N GLY A 60 -17.95 -3.54 -2.32
CA GLY A 60 -16.94 -3.70 -3.37
C GLY A 60 -15.91 -4.76 -3.03
N ILE A 61 -15.12 -5.15 -4.03
CA ILE A 61 -14.03 -6.11 -3.92
C ILE A 61 -12.70 -5.35 -4.06
N PRO A 62 -12.10 -4.90 -2.94
CA PRO A 62 -10.79 -4.27 -2.95
C PRO A 62 -9.70 -5.31 -3.23
N PHE A 63 -8.68 -4.88 -3.97
CA PHE A 63 -7.49 -5.66 -4.26
C PHE A 63 -6.22 -4.80 -4.14
N GLU A 64 -5.12 -5.42 -3.73
CA GLU A 64 -3.79 -4.80 -3.64
C GLU A 64 -2.75 -5.81 -4.14
N PHE A 65 -1.81 -5.32 -4.95
CA PHE A 65 -0.60 -6.02 -5.37
C PHE A 65 0.60 -5.12 -5.10
N ASN A 66 1.67 -5.67 -4.52
CA ASN A 66 2.91 -4.95 -4.33
C ASN A 66 4.09 -5.80 -4.74
N ILE A 67 5.07 -5.14 -5.35
CA ILE A 67 6.43 -5.64 -5.54
C ILE A 67 7.39 -4.65 -4.88
N LYS A 68 8.33 -5.16 -4.10
CA LYS A 68 9.38 -4.36 -3.45
C LYS A 68 10.73 -5.02 -3.65
N TRP A 69 11.75 -4.21 -3.87
CA TRP A 69 13.15 -4.58 -3.82
C TRP A 69 13.75 -4.00 -2.55
N PHE A 70 14.62 -4.76 -1.91
CA PHE A 70 15.33 -4.34 -0.71
C PHE A 70 16.73 -4.95 -0.72
N ASP A 71 17.70 -4.23 -0.18
CA ASP A 71 19.07 -4.72 -0.10
C ASP A 71 19.13 -5.93 0.84
N SER A 72 19.59 -7.08 0.33
CA SER A 72 19.71 -8.32 1.12
C SER A 72 20.96 -8.36 2.00
N GLU A 73 21.89 -7.44 1.78
CA GLU A 73 23.17 -7.41 2.47
C GLU A 73 23.29 -6.17 3.36
N LYS A 74 24.05 -6.30 4.45
CA LYS A 74 24.36 -5.16 5.32
C LYS A 74 25.43 -4.32 4.65
N GLU A 75 25.07 -3.15 4.17
CA GLU A 75 26.05 -2.23 3.60
C GLU A 75 26.61 -1.26 4.65
N PRO A 76 27.92 -0.94 4.61
CA PRO A 76 28.47 0.15 5.40
C PRO A 76 27.98 1.49 4.84
N ILE A 77 27.65 2.45 5.72
CA ILE A 77 27.33 3.81 5.30
C ILE A 77 28.60 4.43 4.70
N ARG A 78 28.55 4.78 3.42
CA ARG A 78 29.68 5.39 2.71
C ARG A 78 29.49 6.90 2.58
N ILE A 79 30.46 7.68 3.04
CA ILE A 79 30.53 9.11 2.72
C ILE A 79 30.95 9.24 1.25
N LEU A 80 30.18 10.00 0.48
CA LEU A 80 30.37 10.21 -0.96
C LEU A 80 30.40 8.92 -1.80
N GLY A 81 29.84 7.81 -1.30
CA GLY A 81 29.84 6.50 -1.98
C GLY A 81 31.20 5.77 -2.00
N ILE A 82 32.28 6.39 -1.51
CA ILE A 82 33.66 5.91 -1.66
C ILE A 82 34.24 5.43 -0.33
N PHE A 83 34.07 6.20 0.74
CA PHE A 83 34.71 5.90 2.03
C PHE A 83 33.70 5.31 3.02
N PRO A 84 33.84 4.03 3.43
CA PRO A 84 32.98 3.45 4.46
C PRO A 84 33.32 4.09 5.81
N VAL A 85 32.34 4.75 6.42
CA VAL A 85 32.51 5.46 7.71
C VAL A 85 31.90 4.69 8.87
N SER A 86 30.99 3.75 8.59
CA SER A 86 30.40 2.86 9.58
C SER A 86 30.73 1.39 9.33
N LYS A 87 30.65 0.57 10.39
CA LYS A 87 30.50 -0.89 10.25
C LYS A 87 29.21 -1.19 9.46
N PRO A 88 29.09 -2.37 8.81
CA PRO A 88 27.86 -2.80 8.12
C PRO A 88 26.64 -2.53 9.00
N PHE A 89 25.84 -1.54 8.61
CA PHE A 89 24.72 -1.08 9.43
C PHE A 89 23.48 -1.77 8.92
N ALA A 90 22.68 -2.31 9.84
CA ALA A 90 21.51 -3.10 9.47
C ALA A 90 20.38 -2.24 8.87
N PHE A 91 20.54 -0.94 8.65
CA PHE A 91 19.45 -0.12 8.09
C PHE A 91 19.52 -0.13 6.57
N GLY A 92 18.48 -0.70 5.95
CA GLY A 92 18.31 -0.75 4.50
C GLY A 92 17.12 0.10 4.06
N ALA A 93 17.20 0.58 2.82
CA ALA A 93 16.06 1.13 2.12
C ALA A 93 15.40 0.05 1.27
N SER A 94 14.12 0.24 0.98
CA SER A 94 13.36 -0.60 0.06
C SER A 94 12.50 0.30 -0.79
N GLU A 95 12.43 -0.04 -2.06
CA GLU A 95 11.63 0.68 -3.05
C GLU A 95 10.77 -0.31 -3.81
N GLY A 96 9.65 0.15 -4.35
CA GLY A 96 8.71 -0.75 -4.97
C GLY A 96 7.51 -0.06 -5.57
N PHE A 97 6.68 -0.87 -6.20
CA PHE A 97 5.44 -0.46 -6.81
C PHE A 97 4.27 -1.12 -6.08
N LYS A 98 3.20 -0.34 -5.91
CA LYS A 98 1.90 -0.81 -5.45
C LYS A 98 0.87 -0.54 -6.54
N ILE A 99 0.09 -1.56 -6.83
CA ILE A 99 -1.17 -1.45 -7.56
C ILE A 99 -2.27 -1.74 -6.55
N GLN A 100 -3.24 -0.86 -6.42
CA GLN A 100 -4.41 -1.10 -5.58
C GLN A 100 -5.68 -0.64 -6.30
N GLY A 101 -6.80 -1.26 -6.01
CA GLY A 101 -8.06 -0.87 -6.61
C GLY A 101 -9.23 -1.45 -5.87
N ASN A 102 -10.43 -1.09 -6.32
CA ASN A 102 -11.67 -1.63 -5.82
C ASN A 102 -12.64 -1.82 -6.98
N ILE A 103 -13.17 -3.04 -7.10
CA ILE A 103 -14.24 -3.36 -8.05
C ILE A 103 -15.56 -3.16 -7.32
N SER A 104 -16.23 -2.05 -7.63
CA SER A 104 -17.51 -1.64 -7.02
C SER A 104 -18.33 -0.80 -8.00
N LYS A 105 -19.46 -0.25 -7.54
CA LYS A 105 -20.26 0.71 -8.33
C LYS A 105 -19.40 1.86 -8.87
N ASN A 106 -18.41 2.30 -8.09
CA ASN A 106 -17.41 3.27 -8.49
C ASN A 106 -16.04 2.56 -8.48
N SER A 107 -15.78 1.79 -9.53
CA SER A 107 -14.53 1.05 -9.66
C SER A 107 -13.34 1.98 -9.89
N TYR A 108 -12.19 1.67 -9.29
CA TYR A 108 -10.96 2.41 -9.52
C TYR A 108 -9.73 1.51 -9.46
N VAL A 109 -8.65 1.99 -10.09
CA VAL A 109 -7.31 1.43 -9.98
C VAL A 109 -6.34 2.59 -9.71
N ALA A 110 -5.41 2.38 -8.81
CA ALA A 110 -4.38 3.31 -8.41
C ALA A 110 -3.01 2.65 -8.49
N LEU A 111 -2.04 3.43 -8.93
CA LEU A 111 -0.63 3.06 -8.96
C LEU A 111 0.11 3.95 -7.96
N GLY A 112 1.05 3.38 -7.23
CA GLY A 112 1.83 4.10 -6.22
C GLY A 112 3.25 3.59 -6.12
N LEU A 113 4.15 4.47 -5.70
CA LEU A 113 5.49 4.11 -5.27
C LEU A 113 5.44 3.74 -3.78
N VAL A 114 6.24 2.75 -3.40
CA VAL A 114 6.39 2.32 -2.01
C VAL A 114 7.84 2.48 -1.62
N LEU A 115 8.10 3.42 -0.71
CA LEU A 115 9.38 3.57 -0.05
C LEU A 115 9.26 2.99 1.36
N GLY A 116 10.19 2.15 1.75
CA GLY A 116 10.24 1.55 3.09
C GLY A 116 11.64 1.63 3.64
N PHE A 117 11.75 2.00 4.91
CA PHE A 117 13.00 1.99 5.65
C PHE A 117 12.89 0.97 6.76
N GLY A 118 13.93 0.16 6.97
CA GLY A 118 13.85 -0.91 7.94
C GLY A 118 15.19 -1.49 8.32
N PHE A 119 15.19 -2.16 9.47
CA PHE A 119 16.32 -2.97 9.86
C PHE A 119 16.28 -4.32 9.15
N HIS A 120 17.46 -4.73 8.70
CA HIS A 120 17.77 -6.02 8.15
C HIS A 120 17.36 -7.11 9.13
N LYS A 121 16.40 -7.93 8.73
CA LYS A 121 16.05 -9.16 9.45
C LYS A 121 16.56 -10.32 8.62
N HIS A 122 17.43 -11.13 9.23
CA HIS A 122 17.73 -12.44 8.69
C HIS A 122 16.41 -13.23 8.63
N TYR A 123 16.03 -13.65 7.42
CA TYR A 123 14.89 -14.52 7.14
C TYR A 123 15.38 -15.94 6.88
#